data_AF-A0A9X1NPE5-F1
#
_entry.id   AF-A0A9X1NPE5-F1
#
_cell.length_a   1.000
_cell.length_b   1.000
_cell.length_c   1.000
_cell.angle_alpha   90.00
_cell.angle_beta   90.00
_cell.angle_gamma   90.00
#
_symmetry.space_group_name_H-M   'P 1'
#
loop_
_entity.id
_entity.type
_entity.pdbx_description
1 polymer ?
#
loop_
_entity_poly.entity_id
_entity_poly.type
_entity_poly.pdbx_seq_one_letter_code
_entity_poly.pdbx_strand_id
1 'polypeptide(L)'
;MKTFLLRSAAATMAILAAFTTAAHAQGFGPIADFMVMDVCTGPDGQAVSGIPGDKGCQRHRDIAPGETPPYTLQNFPAPTSGCAAGPVSKINVPVSRFNETRIISSTLRQIPCGATDPDSDDDLERNGASIQWHDDAYGFIMGSYSPVSLSSFESDLCGANRETSRRFFRGWVIGPADVPALGATGYGVFQTKLQKGAASANMGACALRYTRALTTWAVEKISYTSGRALVSVVSSHYSRGAPDGESPGDAMQMEQTFWTREFGLSRWEKWAREDWVHPRSGKSARDLAAQLVAAGRCSPPVHAPLTFTPAMQMSGTENGADLYSRVISNPLTGEQHTWVMTLCEDYTNISPLADGGKVLARVSTLADDGYWE
;
A
#
# COMPACT_ATOMS: atom_id res chain seq x y z
N MET A 1 46.93 18.02 -79.06
CA MET A 1 47.12 18.33 -77.63
C MET A 1 45.93 19.13 -77.13
N LYS A 2 45.10 18.53 -76.27
CA LYS A 2 44.34 19.19 -75.19
C LYS A 2 43.53 18.13 -74.43
N THR A 3 44.11 17.69 -73.34
CA THR A 3 43.54 16.81 -72.31
C THR A 3 42.58 17.65 -71.45
N PHE A 4 41.33 17.21 -71.27
CA PHE A 4 40.42 17.77 -70.28
C PHE A 4 40.14 16.70 -69.21
N LEU A 5 40.60 16.98 -67.99
CA LEU A 5 40.33 16.22 -66.77
C LEU A 5 38.96 16.64 -66.21
N LEU A 6 38.01 15.71 -66.13
CA LEU A 6 36.82 15.87 -65.27
C LEU A 6 37.17 15.38 -63.85
N ARG A 7 37.04 16.29 -62.88
CA ARG A 7 37.07 15.97 -61.44
C ARG A 7 35.65 15.63 -60.98
N SER A 8 35.43 14.39 -60.56
CA SER A 8 34.22 13.99 -59.84
C SER A 8 34.33 14.43 -58.38
N ALA A 9 33.43 15.31 -57.95
CA ALA A 9 33.25 15.65 -56.55
C ALA A 9 32.32 14.61 -55.90
N ALA A 10 32.85 13.82 -54.97
CA ALA A 10 32.04 12.94 -54.11
C ALA A 10 31.46 13.79 -52.97
N ALA A 11 30.13 13.94 -52.94
CA ALA A 11 29.42 14.56 -51.84
C ALA A 11 29.18 13.51 -50.74
N THR A 12 29.89 13.62 -49.63
CA THR A 12 29.69 12.82 -48.43
C THR A 12 28.42 13.30 -47.71
N MET A 13 27.32 12.55 -47.83
CA MET A 13 26.11 12.76 -47.04
C MET A 13 26.37 12.30 -45.60
N ALA A 14 26.56 13.23 -44.68
CA ALA A 14 26.60 12.95 -43.24
C ALA A 14 25.17 12.73 -42.74
N ILE A 15 24.84 11.49 -42.39
CA ILE A 15 23.60 11.14 -41.69
C ILE A 15 23.76 11.58 -40.24
N LEU A 16 23.16 12.72 -39.89
CA LEU A 16 22.97 13.14 -38.50
C LEU A 16 21.93 12.21 -37.85
N ALA A 17 22.40 11.22 -37.10
CA ALA A 17 21.55 10.45 -36.20
C ALA A 17 21.06 11.40 -35.09
N ALA A 18 19.79 11.75 -35.13
CA ALA A 18 19.14 12.46 -34.04
C ALA A 18 19.08 11.53 -32.83
N PHE A 19 19.96 11.76 -31.85
CA PHE A 19 19.82 11.17 -30.53
C PHE A 19 18.60 11.81 -29.87
N THR A 20 17.43 11.18 -30.01
CA THR A 20 16.30 11.45 -29.12
C THR A 20 16.70 10.94 -27.74
N THR A 21 17.19 11.82 -26.87
CA THR A 21 17.24 11.54 -25.43
C THR A 21 15.82 11.26 -24.99
N ALA A 22 15.51 9.99 -24.73
CA ALA A 22 14.24 9.61 -24.12
C ALA A 22 14.14 10.40 -22.81
N ALA A 23 13.24 11.38 -22.76
CA ALA A 23 12.93 12.07 -21.53
C ALA A 23 12.39 11.01 -20.58
N HIS A 24 13.18 10.61 -19.59
CA HIS A 24 12.69 9.78 -18.50
C HIS A 24 11.53 10.54 -17.87
N ALA A 25 10.35 9.92 -17.87
CA ALA A 25 9.18 10.50 -17.22
C ALA A 25 9.54 10.80 -15.76
N GLN A 26 9.28 12.04 -15.34
CA GLN A 26 9.56 12.47 -13.98
C GLN A 26 8.71 11.64 -13.00
N GLY A 27 9.31 11.19 -11.90
CA GLY A 27 8.60 10.47 -10.84
C GLY A 27 7.54 11.33 -10.14
N PHE A 28 6.76 10.71 -9.26
CA PHE A 28 5.66 11.38 -8.56
C PHE A 28 6.06 12.10 -7.26
N GLY A 29 7.34 12.07 -6.90
CA GLY A 29 7.86 12.70 -5.68
C GLY A 29 8.06 11.71 -4.54
N PRO A 30 8.13 12.17 -3.28
CA PRO A 30 8.44 11.31 -2.15
C PRO A 30 7.28 10.37 -1.81
N ILE A 31 7.59 9.20 -1.27
CA ILE A 31 6.61 8.21 -0.79
C ILE A 31 5.78 8.72 0.40
N ALA A 32 6.31 9.70 1.14
CA ALA A 32 5.62 10.34 2.25
C ALA A 32 4.25 10.92 1.83
N ASP A 33 4.21 11.60 0.68
CA ASP A 33 2.99 12.14 0.05
C ASP A 33 1.94 11.05 -0.22
N PHE A 34 2.32 9.78 -0.37
CA PHE A 34 1.42 8.66 -0.61
C PHE A 34 1.04 7.91 0.67
N MET A 35 1.66 8.23 1.79
CA MET A 35 1.43 7.58 3.08
C MET A 35 0.53 8.42 3.98
N VAL A 36 0.54 9.75 3.80
CA VAL A 36 -0.29 10.72 4.52
C VAL A 36 -1.51 11.08 3.68
N MET A 37 -2.67 11.31 4.31
CA MET A 37 -3.84 11.82 3.60
C MET A 37 -3.72 13.33 3.35
N ASP A 38 -4.24 13.77 2.21
CA ASP A 38 -4.29 15.18 1.87
C ASP A 38 -5.48 15.89 2.52
N VAL A 39 -5.35 17.20 2.67
CA VAL A 39 -6.45 18.14 2.97
C VAL A 39 -6.53 19.20 1.90
N CYS A 40 -7.75 19.61 1.57
CA CYS A 40 -7.96 20.79 0.72
C CYS A 40 -7.53 22.05 1.46
N THR A 41 -6.95 23.02 0.76
CA THR A 41 -6.45 24.25 1.38
C THR A 41 -7.07 25.53 0.84
N GLY A 42 -7.31 26.45 1.78
CA GLY A 42 -7.71 27.83 1.51
C GLY A 42 -6.56 28.70 0.98
N PRO A 43 -6.83 29.98 0.64
CA PRO A 43 -5.81 30.96 0.23
C PRO A 43 -4.66 31.15 1.22
N ASP A 44 -4.93 30.93 2.50
CA ASP A 44 -4.01 31.02 3.62
C ASP A 44 -3.26 29.70 3.93
N GLY A 45 -3.50 28.65 3.15
CA GLY A 45 -2.88 27.32 3.34
C GLY A 45 -3.49 26.49 4.48
N GLN A 46 -4.53 26.98 5.14
CA GLN A 46 -5.24 26.24 6.18
C GLN A 46 -6.14 25.17 5.56
N ALA A 47 -6.33 24.05 6.26
CA ALA A 47 -7.30 23.05 5.85
C ALA A 47 -8.70 23.64 5.78
N VAL A 48 -9.41 23.32 4.70
CA VAL A 48 -10.82 23.66 4.50
C VAL A 48 -11.61 22.40 4.19
N SER A 49 -12.93 22.48 4.34
CA SER A 49 -13.81 21.38 3.94
C SER A 49 -13.68 21.11 2.43
N GLY A 50 -13.60 19.84 2.08
CA GLY A 50 -13.42 19.38 0.71
C GLY A 50 -12.66 18.06 0.69
N ILE A 51 -12.73 17.38 -0.46
CA ILE A 51 -12.06 16.10 -0.67
C ILE A 51 -10.98 16.26 -1.75
N PRO A 52 -9.71 15.90 -1.48
CA PRO A 52 -8.65 15.88 -2.49
C PRO A 52 -9.06 15.10 -3.74
N GLY A 53 -8.73 15.65 -4.90
CA GLY A 53 -9.13 15.11 -6.21
C GLY A 53 -10.55 15.51 -6.69
N ASP A 54 -11.38 16.14 -5.85
CA ASP A 54 -12.66 16.71 -6.30
C ASP A 54 -12.50 18.08 -6.96
N LYS A 55 -13.44 18.44 -7.85
CA LYS A 55 -13.47 19.74 -8.53
C LYS A 55 -13.43 20.94 -7.57
N GLY A 56 -13.94 20.78 -6.35
CA GLY A 56 -13.94 21.82 -5.31
C GLY A 56 -12.59 21.99 -4.60
N CYS A 57 -11.64 21.07 -4.78
CA CYS A 57 -10.36 21.03 -4.10
C CYS A 57 -9.22 21.42 -5.05
N GLN A 58 -9.10 22.71 -5.36
CA GLN A 58 -8.10 23.19 -6.33
C GLN A 58 -6.67 23.19 -5.78
N ARG A 59 -6.52 23.24 -4.46
CA ARG A 59 -5.23 23.14 -3.76
C ARG A 59 -5.37 22.16 -2.63
N HIS A 60 -4.35 21.34 -2.44
CA HIS A 60 -4.26 20.37 -1.38
C HIS A 60 -2.80 20.19 -0.96
N ARG A 61 -2.61 19.59 0.22
CA ARG A 61 -1.32 19.19 0.78
C ARG A 61 -1.56 18.09 1.81
N ASP A 62 -0.49 17.41 2.19
CA ASP A 62 -0.48 16.52 3.34
C ASP A 62 -1.07 17.22 4.58
N ILE A 63 -1.90 16.50 5.32
CA ILE A 63 -2.35 16.93 6.63
C ILE A 63 -1.16 17.03 7.60
N ALA A 64 -1.07 18.14 8.33
CA ALA A 64 0.03 18.36 9.25
C ALA A 64 -0.15 17.59 10.58
N PRO A 65 0.93 17.29 11.33
CA PRO A 65 0.80 16.71 12.67
C PRO A 65 -0.08 17.58 13.57
N GLY A 66 -1.08 16.96 14.19
CA GLY A 66 -2.03 17.65 15.07
C GLY A 66 -3.17 18.39 14.37
N GLU A 67 -3.18 18.48 13.04
CA GLU A 67 -4.28 19.07 12.29
C GLU A 67 -5.49 18.14 12.26
N THR A 68 -6.69 18.72 12.39
CA THR A 68 -7.94 17.95 12.46
C THR A 68 -8.34 17.41 11.08
N PRO A 69 -8.51 16.08 10.91
CA PRO A 69 -8.91 15.52 9.63
C PRO A 69 -10.34 15.96 9.26
N PRO A 70 -10.58 16.52 8.06
CA PRO A 70 -11.91 16.99 7.65
C PRO A 70 -12.82 15.87 7.13
N TYR A 71 -12.27 14.68 6.89
CA TYR A 71 -12.99 13.52 6.38
C TYR A 71 -12.38 12.20 6.88
N THR A 72 -13.13 11.11 6.71
CA THR A 72 -12.66 9.74 6.92
C THR A 72 -12.80 8.93 5.64
N LEU A 73 -11.95 7.91 5.53
CA LEU A 73 -12.00 6.88 4.51
C LEU A 73 -12.77 5.70 5.08
N GLN A 74 -13.78 5.19 4.40
CA GLN A 74 -14.60 4.08 4.88
C GLN A 74 -14.56 2.95 3.86
N ASN A 75 -14.65 1.71 4.33
CA ASN A 75 -14.86 0.61 3.40
C ASN A 75 -16.30 0.63 2.85
N PHE A 76 -16.51 -0.02 1.70
CA PHE A 76 -17.84 -0.16 1.13
C PHE A 76 -18.66 -1.21 1.89
N PRO A 77 -19.97 -0.97 2.09
CA PRO A 77 -20.88 -1.94 2.68
C PRO A 77 -21.07 -3.15 1.75
N ALA A 78 -21.58 -4.25 2.30
CA ALA A 78 -22.09 -5.31 1.44
C ALA A 78 -23.36 -4.81 0.72
N PRO A 79 -23.59 -5.11 -0.57
CA PRO A 79 -24.75 -4.60 -1.33
C PRO A 79 -26.11 -4.84 -0.65
N THR A 80 -26.24 -5.92 0.12
CA THR A 80 -27.48 -6.30 0.80
C THR A 80 -27.60 -5.76 2.23
N SER A 81 -26.62 -5.03 2.75
CA SER A 81 -26.63 -4.61 4.16
C SER A 81 -27.52 -3.41 4.45
N GLY A 82 -27.94 -2.65 3.43
CA GLY A 82 -28.71 -1.42 3.60
C GLY A 82 -27.94 -0.29 4.31
N CYS A 83 -26.64 -0.45 4.54
CA CYS A 83 -25.79 0.56 5.15
C CYS A 83 -25.22 1.50 4.07
N ALA A 84 -24.96 2.76 4.43
CA ALA A 84 -24.21 3.70 3.56
C ALA A 84 -22.70 3.47 3.57
N ALA A 85 -22.19 2.82 4.63
CA ALA A 85 -20.77 2.57 4.86
C ALA A 85 -20.55 1.17 5.42
N GLY A 86 -19.35 0.65 5.18
CA GLY A 86 -18.90 -0.59 5.79
C GLY A 86 -18.46 -0.42 7.25
N PRO A 87 -18.04 -1.53 7.88
CA PRO A 87 -17.75 -1.57 9.32
C PRO A 87 -16.43 -0.95 9.74
N VAL A 88 -15.63 -0.40 8.82
CA VAL A 88 -14.29 0.12 9.09
C VAL A 88 -14.14 1.51 8.48
N SER A 89 -13.63 2.44 9.29
CA SER A 89 -13.12 3.72 8.82
C SER A 89 -11.62 3.86 9.11
N LYS A 90 -10.98 4.75 8.37
CA LYS A 90 -9.56 5.05 8.44
C LYS A 90 -9.32 6.55 8.29
N ILE A 91 -8.22 6.96 8.87
CA ILE A 91 -7.48 8.18 8.56
C ILE A 91 -5.99 7.82 8.51
N ASN A 92 -5.25 8.52 7.67
CA ASN A 92 -3.81 8.33 7.49
C ASN A 92 -3.10 9.64 7.88
N VAL A 93 -2.73 9.78 9.15
CA VAL A 93 -2.27 11.06 9.71
C VAL A 93 -0.90 10.93 10.35
N PRO A 94 -0.04 11.96 10.30
CA PRO A 94 1.19 11.99 11.05
C PRO A 94 0.90 12.28 12.54
N VAL A 95 1.55 11.54 13.42
CA VAL A 95 1.45 11.65 14.87
C VAL A 95 2.85 11.80 15.46
N SER A 96 3.03 12.86 16.24
CA SER A 96 4.30 13.16 16.89
C SER A 96 4.25 12.80 18.38
N ARG A 97 5.23 12.02 18.84
CA ARG A 97 5.51 11.73 20.27
C ARG A 97 7.02 11.72 20.47
N PHE A 98 7.49 12.16 21.63
CA PHE A 98 8.92 12.16 21.98
C PHE A 98 9.85 12.78 20.91
N ASN A 99 9.42 13.86 20.25
CA ASN A 99 10.09 14.53 19.12
C ASN A 99 10.27 13.69 17.84
N GLU A 100 9.72 12.48 17.80
CA GLU A 100 9.64 11.65 16.62
C GLU A 100 8.24 11.79 16.00
N THR A 101 8.14 11.71 14.68
CA THR A 101 6.85 11.64 13.98
C THR A 101 6.72 10.27 13.35
N ARG A 102 5.52 9.70 13.33
CA ARG A 102 5.19 8.48 12.59
C ARG A 102 3.86 8.67 11.88
N ILE A 103 3.64 7.93 10.81
CA ILE A 103 2.37 7.98 10.08
C ILE A 103 1.49 6.85 10.61
N ILE A 104 0.28 7.18 11.05
CA ILE A 104 -0.68 6.21 11.56
C ILE A 104 -1.81 6.05 10.55
N SER A 105 -1.91 4.86 9.96
CA SER A 105 -3.13 4.42 9.26
C SER A 105 -4.04 3.73 10.25
N SER A 106 -5.06 4.42 10.74
CA SER A 106 -6.03 3.82 11.67
C SER A 106 -6.90 2.75 11.00
N THR A 107 -7.52 1.92 11.81
CA THR A 107 -8.55 0.93 11.47
C THR A 107 -9.59 1.03 12.57
N LEU A 108 -10.53 1.96 12.40
CA LEU A 108 -11.54 2.29 13.38
C LEU A 108 -12.81 1.53 13.06
N ARG A 109 -13.31 0.70 13.98
CA ARG A 109 -14.59 0.02 13.77
C ARG A 109 -15.73 1.03 13.86
N GLN A 110 -16.65 0.91 12.93
CA GLN A 110 -17.89 1.68 12.91
C GLN A 110 -19.00 0.90 13.58
N ILE A 111 -19.93 1.63 14.21
CA ILE A 111 -21.17 1.05 14.73
C ILE A 111 -21.95 0.48 13.54
N PRO A 112 -22.41 -0.78 13.61
CA PRO A 112 -23.23 -1.36 12.55
C PRO A 112 -24.44 -0.48 12.26
N CYS A 113 -24.80 -0.32 10.98
CA CYS A 113 -25.94 0.52 10.64
C CYS A 113 -27.23 -0.01 11.30
N GLY A 114 -28.02 0.89 11.89
CA GLY A 114 -29.23 0.54 12.64
C GLY A 114 -28.97 0.03 14.07
N ALA A 115 -27.72 -0.11 14.50
CA ALA A 115 -27.39 -0.36 15.90
C ALA A 115 -27.31 0.95 16.70
N THR A 116 -27.63 0.88 17.99
CA THR A 116 -27.41 1.98 18.93
C THR A 116 -25.92 2.15 19.20
N ASP A 117 -25.51 3.39 19.44
CA ASP A 117 -24.16 3.70 19.94
C ASP A 117 -23.94 2.94 21.26
N PRO A 118 -22.82 2.22 21.44
CA PRO A 118 -22.53 1.56 22.71
C PRO A 118 -22.51 2.57 23.87
N ASP A 119 -22.98 2.14 25.04
CA ASP A 119 -23.04 2.96 26.25
C ASP A 119 -21.65 3.33 26.81
N SER A 120 -20.57 2.67 26.34
CA SER A 120 -19.19 3.00 26.67
C SER A 120 -18.27 2.94 25.45
N ASP A 121 -17.22 3.78 25.46
CA ASP A 121 -16.16 3.77 24.45
C ASP A 121 -15.31 2.47 24.48
N ASP A 122 -15.50 1.57 25.46
CA ASP A 122 -14.70 0.34 25.63
C ASP A 122 -14.98 -0.72 24.54
N ASP A 123 -16.15 -0.73 23.90
CA ASP A 123 -16.40 -1.63 22.75
C ASP A 123 -15.57 -1.25 21.50
N LEU A 124 -14.93 -0.09 21.53
CA LEU A 124 -13.98 0.41 20.52
C LEU A 124 -12.53 0.01 20.83
N GLU A 125 -12.26 -0.77 21.89
CA GLU A 125 -10.96 -1.43 22.14
C GLU A 125 -10.53 -2.40 21.02
N ARG A 126 -11.41 -2.62 20.03
CA ARG A 126 -11.14 -3.39 18.79
C ARG A 126 -10.62 -2.52 17.64
N ASN A 127 -10.28 -1.27 17.89
CA ASN A 127 -9.61 -0.42 16.91
C ASN A 127 -8.18 -0.90 16.67
N GLY A 128 -7.64 -0.49 15.54
CA GLY A 128 -6.33 -0.88 15.10
C GLY A 128 -5.60 0.22 14.37
N ALA A 129 -4.33 0.00 14.07
CA ALA A 129 -3.47 0.94 13.39
C ALA A 129 -2.31 0.24 12.70
N SER A 130 -1.94 0.68 11.51
CA SER A 130 -0.62 0.37 10.95
C SER A 130 0.27 1.58 11.19
N ILE A 131 1.43 1.35 11.81
CA ILE A 131 2.43 2.38 12.10
C ILE A 131 3.44 2.34 10.98
N GLN A 132 3.70 3.49 10.39
CA GLN A 132 4.46 3.60 9.16
C GLN A 132 5.51 4.69 9.29
N TRP A 133 6.56 4.53 8.51
CA TRP A 133 7.61 5.51 8.39
C TRP A 133 8.30 5.39 7.03
N HIS A 134 9.13 6.37 6.72
CA HIS A 134 9.97 6.35 5.53
C HIS A 134 11.37 6.86 5.89
N ASP A 135 12.35 6.41 5.12
CA ASP A 135 13.70 6.95 5.12
C ASP A 135 14.11 7.31 3.69
N ASP A 136 15.39 7.64 3.49
CA ASP A 136 15.91 8.04 2.18
C ASP A 136 15.88 6.93 1.12
N ALA A 137 15.54 5.69 1.49
CA ALA A 137 15.49 4.56 0.57
C ALA A 137 14.07 4.02 0.37
N TYR A 138 13.25 3.93 1.42
CA TYR A 138 11.94 3.26 1.33
C TYR A 138 10.89 3.89 2.25
N GLY A 139 9.62 3.77 1.84
CA GLY A 139 8.46 3.80 2.74
C GLY A 139 8.13 2.40 3.23
N PHE A 140 7.72 2.25 4.49
CA PHE A 140 7.47 0.94 5.10
C PHE A 140 6.51 0.99 6.28
N ILE A 141 5.94 -0.17 6.62
CA ILE A 141 5.15 -0.42 7.82
C ILE A 141 6.07 -1.03 8.88
N MET A 142 6.11 -0.40 10.06
CA MET A 142 6.92 -0.84 11.22
C MET A 142 6.17 -1.86 12.08
N GLY A 143 4.84 -1.77 12.09
CA GLY A 143 3.98 -2.68 12.84
C GLY A 143 2.51 -2.47 12.54
N SER A 144 1.69 -3.42 12.98
CA SER A 144 0.25 -3.41 12.82
C SER A 144 -0.45 -3.87 14.09
N TYR A 145 -1.43 -3.07 14.51
CA TYR A 145 -2.32 -3.26 15.63
C TYR A 145 -3.62 -3.65 14.98
N SER A 146 -3.87 -4.95 14.82
CA SER A 146 -5.17 -5.43 14.39
C SER A 146 -5.95 -5.89 15.62
N PRO A 147 -7.28 -5.78 15.66
CA PRO A 147 -8.10 -6.41 16.70
C PRO A 147 -7.87 -7.93 16.84
N VAL A 148 -7.18 -8.56 15.89
CA VAL A 148 -6.82 -9.98 15.93
C VAL A 148 -5.41 -10.21 16.50
N SER A 149 -4.48 -9.26 16.36
CA SER A 149 -3.14 -9.33 16.95
C SER A 149 -2.39 -8.00 16.87
N LEU A 150 -1.72 -7.65 17.97
CA LEU A 150 -0.62 -6.69 17.96
C LEU A 150 0.62 -7.34 17.35
N SER A 151 1.26 -6.67 16.39
CA SER A 151 2.44 -7.20 15.73
C SER A 151 3.41 -6.10 15.34
N SER A 152 4.71 -6.38 15.49
CA SER A 152 5.81 -5.55 14.99
C SER A 152 6.62 -6.32 13.95
N PHE A 153 7.18 -5.59 12.98
CA PHE A 153 7.97 -6.16 11.88
C PHE A 153 9.44 -5.85 12.14
N GLU A 154 10.09 -6.69 12.94
CA GLU A 154 11.51 -6.55 13.24
C GLU A 154 12.34 -6.87 12.00
N SER A 155 13.32 -6.01 11.69
CA SER A 155 14.25 -6.20 10.58
C SER A 155 15.66 -6.55 11.07
N ASP A 156 16.55 -6.81 10.13
CA ASP A 156 17.98 -7.03 10.40
C ASP A 156 18.69 -5.81 11.01
N LEU A 157 18.04 -4.65 11.05
CA LEU A 157 18.51 -3.46 11.77
C LEU A 157 18.50 -3.61 13.29
N CYS A 158 17.81 -4.62 13.83
CA CYS A 158 17.74 -4.86 15.28
C CYS A 158 19.12 -4.95 15.94
N GLY A 159 20.10 -5.59 15.29
CA GLY A 159 21.42 -5.80 15.88
C GLY A 159 22.11 -4.50 16.34
N ALA A 160 21.95 -3.43 15.56
CA ALA A 160 22.50 -2.10 15.84
C ALA A 160 21.53 -1.17 16.59
N ASN A 161 20.24 -1.53 16.68
CA ASN A 161 19.16 -0.67 17.17
C ASN A 161 18.30 -1.38 18.22
N ARG A 162 18.92 -2.15 19.11
CA ARG A 162 18.19 -3.03 20.05
C ARG A 162 17.16 -2.31 20.92
N GLU A 163 17.47 -1.08 21.31
CA GLU A 163 16.61 -0.30 22.22
C GLU A 163 15.93 0.87 21.51
N THR A 164 15.86 0.86 20.17
CA THR A 164 15.20 1.94 19.41
C THR A 164 14.30 1.38 18.32
N SER A 165 13.25 2.11 17.97
CA SER A 165 12.26 1.78 16.95
C SER A 165 12.86 1.55 15.56
N ARG A 166 14.10 2.00 15.32
CA ARG A 166 14.85 1.71 14.08
C ARG A 166 15.03 0.21 13.84
N ARG A 167 14.91 -0.65 14.86
CA ARG A 167 14.84 -2.11 14.68
C ARG A 167 13.65 -2.60 13.85
N PHE A 168 12.61 -1.79 13.71
CA PHE A 168 11.41 -2.09 12.92
C PHE A 168 11.44 -1.45 11.53
N PHE A 169 12.49 -0.70 11.19
CA PHE A 169 12.58 -0.03 9.89
C PHE A 169 12.73 -1.06 8.78
N ARG A 170 12.00 -0.86 7.67
CA ARG A 170 12.03 -1.72 6.48
C ARG A 170 11.63 -3.19 6.72
N GLY A 171 10.97 -3.51 7.85
CA GLY A 171 10.45 -4.85 8.13
C GLY A 171 9.30 -5.26 7.19
N TRP A 172 8.52 -4.29 6.70
CA TRP A 172 7.52 -4.48 5.65
C TRP A 172 7.54 -3.28 4.72
N VAL A 173 8.25 -3.38 3.60
CA VAL A 173 8.39 -2.27 2.65
C VAL A 173 7.12 -2.07 1.83
N ILE A 174 6.81 -0.81 1.55
CA ILE A 174 5.74 -0.38 0.64
C ILE A 174 6.34 -0.16 -0.75
N GLY A 175 7.35 0.69 -0.85
CA GLY A 175 7.99 1.07 -2.11
C GLY A 175 9.20 1.98 -1.87
N PRO A 176 9.88 2.42 -2.93
CA PRO A 176 11.06 3.28 -2.83
C PRO A 176 10.68 4.66 -2.30
N ALA A 177 11.65 5.36 -1.69
CA ALA A 177 11.46 6.69 -1.13
C ALA A 177 11.04 7.72 -2.18
N ASP A 178 11.59 7.62 -3.40
CA ASP A 178 11.15 8.39 -4.56
C ASP A 178 10.21 7.55 -5.42
N VAL A 179 8.94 7.93 -5.48
CA VAL A 179 7.92 7.20 -6.23
C VAL A 179 8.20 7.33 -7.74
N PRO A 180 8.42 6.21 -8.44
CA PRO A 180 8.71 6.21 -9.87
C PRO A 180 7.53 6.73 -10.70
N ALA A 181 7.77 6.96 -12.00
CA ALA A 181 6.72 7.36 -12.92
C ALA A 181 5.65 6.27 -13.13
N LEU A 182 4.49 6.67 -13.66
CA LEU A 182 3.38 5.76 -13.98
C LEU A 182 3.83 4.63 -14.90
N GLY A 183 3.43 3.40 -14.58
CA GLY A 183 3.79 2.17 -15.29
C GLY A 183 5.11 1.55 -14.85
N ALA A 184 5.90 2.21 -14.00
CA ALA A 184 7.13 1.64 -13.48
C ALA A 184 6.83 0.53 -12.45
N THR A 185 7.67 -0.49 -12.45
CA THR A 185 7.65 -1.59 -11.49
C THR A 185 8.99 -1.67 -10.75
N GLY A 186 9.01 -2.36 -9.61
CA GLY A 186 10.24 -2.69 -8.89
C GLY A 186 10.00 -3.75 -7.84
N TYR A 187 11.08 -4.16 -7.19
CA TYR A 187 11.06 -5.20 -6.18
C TYR A 187 12.23 -5.05 -5.20
N GLY A 188 12.10 -5.70 -4.05
CA GLY A 188 13.17 -5.83 -3.07
C GLY A 188 12.94 -7.01 -2.14
N VAL A 189 14.03 -7.55 -1.59
CA VAL A 189 13.99 -8.61 -0.58
C VAL A 189 14.46 -8.04 0.74
N PHE A 190 13.60 -8.15 1.75
CA PHE A 190 13.81 -7.54 3.05
C PHE A 190 13.82 -8.61 4.13
N GLN A 191 14.79 -8.54 5.03
CA GLN A 191 14.88 -9.44 6.17
C GLN A 191 13.88 -8.99 7.22
N THR A 192 12.93 -9.85 7.55
CA THR A 192 11.87 -9.50 8.49
C THR A 192 11.47 -10.67 9.37
N LYS A 193 11.04 -10.32 10.58
CA LYS A 193 10.44 -11.24 11.54
C LYS A 193 9.19 -10.58 12.10
N LEU A 194 8.05 -11.25 11.89
CA LEU A 194 6.82 -10.92 12.58
C LEU A 194 6.96 -11.30 14.06
N GLN A 195 6.96 -10.29 14.93
CA GLN A 195 6.87 -10.45 16.38
C GLN A 195 5.43 -10.17 16.82
N LYS A 196 4.95 -10.90 17.83
CA LYS A 196 3.63 -10.67 18.43
C LYS A 196 3.76 -9.82 19.68
N GLY A 197 2.73 -9.03 19.98
CA GLY A 197 2.71 -8.15 21.15
C GLY A 197 3.07 -6.70 20.82
N ALA A 198 3.15 -5.87 21.85
CA ALA A 198 3.49 -4.45 21.74
C ALA A 198 4.95 -4.25 21.30
N ALA A 199 5.26 -3.12 20.66
CA ALA A 199 6.62 -2.81 20.21
C ALA A 199 7.60 -2.68 21.37
N SER A 200 7.21 -1.96 22.43
CA SER A 200 7.93 -1.81 23.70
C SER A 200 8.30 -3.16 24.32
N ALA A 201 7.36 -4.12 24.31
CA ALA A 201 7.59 -5.48 24.81
C ALA A 201 8.54 -6.32 23.93
N ASN A 202 8.80 -5.87 22.70
CA ASN A 202 9.70 -6.51 21.74
C ASN A 202 11.04 -5.75 21.61
N MET A 203 11.38 -4.88 22.56
CA MET A 203 12.69 -4.23 22.65
C MET A 203 13.77 -5.15 23.23
N GLY A 204 15.05 -4.77 23.13
CA GLY A 204 16.18 -5.57 23.58
C GLY A 204 16.60 -6.68 22.62
N ALA A 205 16.38 -7.95 23.00
CA ALA A 205 16.89 -9.09 22.26
C ALA A 205 16.31 -9.19 20.82
N CYS A 206 17.15 -9.54 19.86
CA CYS A 206 16.76 -9.70 18.46
C CYS A 206 16.35 -11.14 18.12
N ALA A 207 15.54 -11.32 17.08
CA ALA A 207 15.29 -12.63 16.51
C ALA A 207 16.58 -13.30 16.05
N LEU A 208 16.68 -14.61 16.30
CA LEU A 208 17.81 -15.42 15.86
C LEU A 208 17.81 -15.65 14.34
N ARG A 209 16.64 -15.54 13.70
CA ARG A 209 16.45 -15.80 12.27
C ARG A 209 15.38 -14.87 11.70
N TYR A 210 15.73 -14.28 10.56
CA TYR A 210 14.82 -13.48 9.74
C TYR A 210 14.37 -14.27 8.52
N THR A 211 13.18 -13.94 8.04
CA THR A 211 12.67 -14.44 6.77
C THR A 211 13.01 -13.42 5.69
N ARG A 212 13.36 -13.91 4.50
CA ARG A 212 13.57 -13.10 3.30
C ARG A 212 12.22 -12.81 2.66
N ALA A 213 11.53 -11.77 3.09
CA ALA A 213 10.26 -11.37 2.50
C ALA A 213 10.50 -10.68 1.15
N LEU A 214 9.73 -11.06 0.13
CA LEU A 214 9.73 -10.38 -1.15
C LEU A 214 8.66 -9.28 -1.10
N THR A 215 9.03 -8.07 -1.52
CA THR A 215 8.08 -6.99 -1.79
C THR A 215 8.23 -6.59 -3.25
N THR A 216 7.12 -6.50 -3.97
CA THR A 216 7.09 -5.88 -5.30
C THR A 216 6.21 -4.65 -5.26
N TRP A 217 6.50 -3.67 -6.12
CA TRP A 217 5.68 -2.47 -6.25
C TRP A 217 5.49 -2.10 -7.71
N ALA A 218 4.34 -1.51 -8.01
CA ALA A 218 4.03 -0.90 -9.30
C ALA A 218 3.37 0.46 -9.07
N VAL A 219 3.57 1.39 -10.01
CA VAL A 219 2.82 2.66 -10.01
C VAL A 219 1.78 2.57 -11.12
N GLU A 220 0.51 2.47 -10.77
CA GLU A 220 -0.59 2.26 -11.72
C GLU A 220 -1.72 3.29 -11.51
N LYS A 221 -2.56 3.48 -12.53
CA LYS A 221 -3.80 4.26 -12.38
C LYS A 221 -4.95 3.30 -12.12
N ILE A 222 -5.48 3.32 -10.91
CA ILE A 222 -6.48 2.36 -10.44
C ILE A 222 -7.87 3.01 -10.39
N SER A 223 -8.87 2.27 -10.89
CA SER A 223 -10.27 2.65 -10.73
C SER A 223 -10.87 1.99 -9.48
N TYR A 224 -11.21 2.83 -8.51
CA TYR A 224 -11.73 2.39 -7.22
C TYR A 224 -13.25 2.25 -7.22
N THR A 225 -13.79 1.59 -6.20
CA THR A 225 -15.23 1.35 -6.03
C THR A 225 -16.02 2.66 -5.93
N SER A 226 -15.39 3.73 -5.44
CA SER A 226 -15.95 5.09 -5.42
C SER A 226 -16.17 5.73 -6.80
N GLY A 227 -15.68 5.11 -7.88
CA GLY A 227 -15.67 5.68 -9.23
C GLY A 227 -14.49 6.63 -9.49
N ARG A 228 -13.62 6.86 -8.48
CA ARG A 228 -12.39 7.63 -8.65
C ARG A 228 -11.33 6.82 -9.39
N ALA A 229 -10.58 7.48 -10.26
CA ALA A 229 -9.41 6.91 -10.92
C ALA A 229 -8.15 7.64 -10.46
N LEU A 230 -7.39 7.02 -9.55
CA LEU A 230 -6.25 7.64 -8.86
C LEU A 230 -4.94 6.95 -9.24
N VAL A 231 -3.84 7.67 -9.17
CA VAL A 231 -2.50 7.08 -9.28
C VAL A 231 -2.16 6.43 -7.95
N SER A 232 -1.75 5.18 -7.99
CA SER A 232 -1.52 4.36 -6.81
C SER A 232 -0.15 3.71 -6.85
N VAL A 233 0.57 3.76 -5.73
CA VAL A 233 1.63 2.79 -5.45
C VAL A 233 0.95 1.50 -5.01
N VAL A 234 1.05 0.46 -5.83
CA VAL A 234 0.52 -0.87 -5.57
C VAL A 234 1.65 -1.73 -5.04
N SER A 235 1.67 -1.98 -3.74
CA SER A 235 2.70 -2.76 -3.07
C SER A 235 2.20 -4.16 -2.73
N SER A 236 2.92 -5.19 -3.14
CA SER A 236 2.62 -6.59 -2.90
C SER A 236 3.68 -7.19 -1.99
N HIS A 237 3.28 -7.61 -0.79
CA HIS A 237 4.17 -8.21 0.19
C HIS A 237 3.93 -9.71 0.30
N TYR A 238 4.99 -10.47 0.09
CA TYR A 238 5.03 -11.92 0.26
C TYR A 238 5.86 -12.22 1.50
N SER A 239 5.34 -13.08 2.37
CA SER A 239 6.05 -13.48 3.61
C SER A 239 7.41 -14.14 3.37
N ARG A 240 7.69 -14.58 2.14
CA ARG A 240 8.96 -15.13 1.67
C ARG A 240 9.13 -14.88 0.17
N GLY A 241 10.37 -14.86 -0.29
CA GLY A 241 10.74 -15.01 -1.70
C GLY A 241 11.44 -16.34 -1.96
N ALA A 242 11.60 -16.67 -3.24
CA ALA A 242 12.45 -17.76 -3.70
C ALA A 242 13.92 -17.54 -3.28
N PRO A 243 14.79 -18.57 -3.32
CA PRO A 243 16.19 -18.44 -2.91
C PRO A 243 16.96 -17.33 -3.64
N ASP A 244 16.68 -17.12 -4.93
CA ASP A 244 17.24 -16.02 -5.74
C ASP A 244 16.68 -14.64 -5.35
N GLY A 245 15.53 -14.60 -4.69
CA GLY A 245 14.86 -13.36 -4.30
C GLY A 245 14.11 -12.67 -5.44
N GLU A 246 13.95 -13.31 -6.59
CA GLU A 246 13.38 -12.68 -7.79
C GLU A 246 11.92 -13.05 -8.03
N SER A 247 11.37 -14.00 -7.27
CA SER A 247 9.98 -14.46 -7.36
C SER A 247 9.44 -14.89 -5.98
N PRO A 248 8.12 -15.11 -5.82
CA PRO A 248 7.54 -15.50 -4.53
C PRO A 248 7.95 -16.91 -4.03
N GLY A 249 8.36 -17.81 -4.92
CA GLY A 249 8.64 -19.22 -4.61
C GLY A 249 7.48 -19.89 -3.87
N ASP A 250 7.78 -20.53 -2.74
CA ASP A 250 6.79 -21.26 -1.92
C ASP A 250 5.80 -20.36 -1.14
N ALA A 251 5.81 -19.04 -1.35
CA ALA A 251 4.85 -18.16 -0.69
C ALA A 251 3.42 -18.51 -1.14
N MET A 252 2.54 -18.85 -0.19
CA MET A 252 1.12 -19.17 -0.43
C MET A 252 0.16 -18.00 -0.24
N GLN A 253 0.65 -16.90 0.32
CA GLN A 253 -0.16 -15.73 0.65
C GLN A 253 0.61 -14.46 0.32
N MET A 254 -0.16 -13.45 -0.08
CA MET A 254 0.32 -12.12 -0.42
C MET A 254 -0.69 -11.11 0.09
N GLU A 255 -0.21 -10.06 0.72
CA GLU A 255 -1.03 -8.88 1.00
C GLU A 255 -0.67 -7.77 0.02
N GLN A 256 -1.67 -7.15 -0.58
CA GLN A 256 -1.51 -6.06 -1.53
C GLN A 256 -2.12 -4.78 -0.96
N THR A 257 -1.37 -3.70 -1.02
CA THR A 257 -1.76 -2.39 -0.49
C THR A 257 -1.66 -1.34 -1.58
N PHE A 258 -2.61 -0.41 -1.56
CA PHE A 258 -2.73 0.65 -2.55
C PHE A 258 -2.66 1.99 -1.84
N TRP A 259 -1.68 2.79 -2.23
CA TRP A 259 -1.36 4.06 -1.61
C TRP A 259 -1.58 5.16 -2.63
N THR A 260 -2.36 6.18 -2.30
CA THR A 260 -2.64 7.32 -3.19
C THR A 260 -2.20 8.60 -2.50
N ARG A 261 -1.87 9.62 -3.29
CA ARG A 261 -1.49 10.93 -2.73
C ARG A 261 -2.64 11.57 -1.96
N GLU A 262 -3.84 11.37 -2.49
CA GLU A 262 -5.05 11.96 -1.94
C GLU A 262 -5.37 11.41 -0.55
N PHE A 263 -5.19 10.10 -0.34
CA PHE A 263 -5.81 9.42 0.80
C PHE A 263 -4.86 8.58 1.66
N GLY A 264 -3.59 8.40 1.28
CA GLY A 264 -2.74 7.41 1.95
C GLY A 264 -3.16 5.98 1.60
N LEU A 265 -3.18 5.07 2.59
CA LEU A 265 -3.69 3.70 2.40
C LEU A 265 -5.16 3.71 1.98
N SER A 266 -5.40 3.43 0.70
CA SER A 266 -6.71 3.58 0.04
C SER A 266 -7.40 2.24 -0.19
N ARG A 267 -6.65 1.15 -0.32
CA ARG A 267 -7.18 -0.21 -0.46
C ARG A 267 -6.20 -1.22 0.08
N TRP A 268 -6.71 -2.28 0.71
CA TRP A 268 -5.94 -3.44 1.16
C TRP A 268 -6.62 -4.70 0.66
N GLU A 269 -5.81 -5.66 0.21
CA GLU A 269 -6.26 -6.92 -0.32
C GLU A 269 -5.43 -8.07 0.25
N LYS A 270 -6.08 -9.22 0.37
CA LYS A 270 -5.41 -10.48 0.65
C LYS A 270 -5.58 -11.44 -0.50
N TRP A 271 -4.48 -11.96 -0.99
CA TRP A 271 -4.44 -12.96 -2.04
C TRP A 271 -3.82 -14.25 -1.51
N ALA A 272 -4.26 -15.37 -2.09
CA ALA A 272 -3.75 -16.68 -1.78
C ALA A 272 -3.58 -17.50 -3.05
N ARG A 273 -2.58 -18.38 -3.06
CA ARG A 273 -2.45 -19.40 -4.11
C ARG A 273 -3.65 -20.34 -4.10
N GLU A 274 -3.98 -20.89 -5.25
CA GLU A 274 -5.11 -21.79 -5.48
C GLU A 274 -5.07 -23.04 -4.59
N ASP A 275 -3.86 -23.47 -4.19
CA ASP A 275 -3.60 -24.62 -3.34
C ASP A 275 -3.59 -24.30 -1.84
N TRP A 276 -3.77 -23.03 -1.46
CA TRP A 276 -3.83 -22.62 -0.07
C TRP A 276 -5.18 -22.95 0.60
N VAL A 277 -5.11 -23.44 1.84
CA VAL A 277 -6.26 -23.72 2.70
C VAL A 277 -6.17 -22.89 3.97
N HIS A 278 -7.25 -22.20 4.33
CA HIS A 278 -7.25 -21.33 5.51
C HIS A 278 -7.10 -22.15 6.81
N PRO A 279 -6.04 -21.92 7.61
CA PRO A 279 -5.64 -22.84 8.67
C PRO A 279 -6.66 -22.99 9.80
N ARG A 280 -7.51 -21.98 10.03
CA ARG A 280 -8.53 -22.03 11.10
C ARG A 280 -9.92 -22.46 10.63
N SER A 281 -10.25 -22.27 9.36
CA SER A 281 -11.61 -22.50 8.85
C SER A 281 -11.71 -23.69 7.91
N GLY A 282 -10.57 -24.21 7.43
CA GLY A 282 -10.52 -25.32 6.46
C GLY A 282 -11.03 -24.95 5.06
N LYS A 283 -11.46 -23.71 4.82
CA LYS A 283 -11.96 -23.26 3.52
C LYS A 283 -10.80 -23.12 2.52
N SER A 284 -11.05 -23.49 1.27
CA SER A 284 -10.09 -23.28 0.19
C SER A 284 -9.96 -21.80 -0.16
N ALA A 285 -8.85 -21.42 -0.80
CA ALA A 285 -8.67 -20.08 -1.35
C ALA A 285 -9.80 -19.69 -2.32
N ARG A 286 -10.23 -20.63 -3.18
CA ARG A 286 -11.31 -20.41 -4.15
C ARG A 286 -12.66 -20.16 -3.47
N ASP A 287 -13.00 -20.89 -2.42
CA ASP A 287 -14.26 -20.69 -1.69
C ASP A 287 -14.32 -19.31 -1.03
N LEU A 288 -13.19 -18.87 -0.46
CA LEU A 288 -13.07 -17.54 0.15
C LEU A 288 -13.15 -16.44 -0.90
N ALA A 289 -12.52 -16.63 -2.06
CA ALA A 289 -12.60 -15.69 -3.17
C ALA A 289 -14.02 -15.57 -3.75
N ALA A 290 -14.76 -16.68 -3.88
CA ALA A 290 -16.17 -16.65 -4.29
C ALA A 290 -17.04 -15.88 -3.29
N GLN A 291 -16.80 -16.10 -1.98
CA GLN A 291 -17.49 -15.34 -0.93
C GLN A 291 -17.17 -13.84 -0.99
N LEU A 292 -15.93 -13.46 -1.33
CA LEU A 292 -15.55 -12.07 -1.50
C LEU A 292 -16.29 -11.41 -2.65
N VAL A 293 -16.32 -12.04 -3.83
CA VAL A 293 -17.04 -11.52 -5.00
C VAL A 293 -18.53 -11.36 -4.69
N ALA A 294 -19.15 -12.38 -4.09
CA ALA A 294 -20.54 -12.33 -3.67
C ALA A 294 -20.84 -11.21 -2.64
N ALA A 295 -19.85 -10.85 -1.80
CA ALA A 295 -19.99 -9.77 -0.84
C ALA A 295 -19.94 -8.38 -1.48
N GLY A 296 -19.45 -8.22 -2.71
CA GLY A 296 -19.53 -6.99 -3.50
C GLY A 296 -18.86 -5.75 -2.90
N ARG A 297 -17.93 -5.92 -1.94
CA ARG A 297 -17.32 -4.80 -1.19
C ARG A 297 -16.16 -4.10 -1.91
N CYS A 298 -15.71 -4.65 -3.03
CA CYS A 298 -14.58 -4.11 -3.78
C CYS A 298 -14.80 -4.18 -5.28
N SER A 299 -14.34 -3.14 -5.98
CA SER A 299 -14.18 -3.15 -7.43
C SER A 299 -13.19 -4.22 -7.86
N PRO A 300 -13.33 -4.78 -9.07
CA PRO A 300 -12.35 -5.71 -9.63
C PRO A 300 -10.95 -5.09 -9.62
N PRO A 301 -9.90 -5.85 -9.26
CA PRO A 301 -8.52 -5.37 -9.31
C PRO A 301 -8.06 -5.39 -10.77
N VAL A 302 -8.44 -4.37 -11.55
CA VAL A 302 -8.03 -4.30 -12.97
C VAL A 302 -6.56 -3.92 -13.04
N HIS A 303 -5.70 -4.94 -13.06
CA HIS A 303 -4.27 -4.80 -13.30
C HIS A 303 -3.94 -5.16 -14.74
N ALA A 304 -3.08 -4.36 -15.36
CA ALA A 304 -2.42 -4.79 -16.58
C ALA A 304 -1.45 -5.94 -16.26
N PRO A 305 -1.02 -6.73 -17.26
CA PRO A 305 0.11 -7.62 -17.08
C PRO A 305 1.35 -6.83 -16.64
N LEU A 306 2.04 -7.32 -15.60
CA LEU A 306 3.23 -6.68 -15.03
C LEU A 306 4.42 -7.63 -15.11
N THR A 307 5.59 -7.08 -15.41
CA THR A 307 6.88 -7.76 -15.23
C THR A 307 7.65 -7.03 -14.14
N PHE A 308 8.05 -7.75 -13.09
CA PHE A 308 8.87 -7.19 -12.01
C PHE A 308 10.34 -7.54 -12.20
N THR A 309 10.61 -8.78 -12.62
CA THR A 309 11.95 -9.31 -12.93
C THR A 309 11.84 -10.26 -14.13
N PRO A 310 12.95 -10.66 -14.76
CA PRO A 310 12.93 -11.75 -15.75
C PRO A 310 12.36 -13.08 -15.19
N ALA A 311 12.45 -13.27 -13.87
CA ALA A 311 11.95 -14.44 -13.15
C ALA A 311 10.56 -14.25 -12.52
N MET A 312 9.88 -13.12 -12.74
CA MET A 312 8.56 -12.87 -12.17
C MET A 312 7.69 -12.01 -13.08
N GLN A 313 6.69 -12.67 -13.65
CA GLN A 313 5.61 -12.06 -14.42
C GLN A 313 4.28 -12.27 -13.70
N MET A 314 3.40 -11.30 -13.84
CA MET A 314 2.04 -11.33 -13.32
C MET A 314 1.09 -11.04 -14.48
N SER A 315 0.12 -11.93 -14.70
CA SER A 315 -0.93 -11.67 -15.69
C SER A 315 -1.80 -10.50 -15.23
N GLY A 316 -2.56 -9.92 -16.15
CA GLY A 316 -3.70 -9.10 -15.76
C GLY A 316 -4.73 -9.95 -14.99
N THR A 317 -5.65 -9.27 -14.30
CA THR A 317 -6.79 -9.94 -13.67
C THR A 317 -7.87 -10.21 -14.72
N GLU A 318 -8.45 -11.40 -14.70
CA GLU A 318 -9.55 -11.75 -15.60
C GLU A 318 -10.79 -10.88 -15.31
N ASN A 319 -11.29 -10.17 -16.35
CA ASN A 319 -12.50 -9.35 -16.27
C ASN A 319 -13.75 -10.24 -16.33
N GLY A 320 -14.72 -9.99 -15.43
CA GLY A 320 -16.05 -10.62 -15.48
C GLY A 320 -16.14 -12.03 -14.88
N ALA A 321 -15.15 -12.43 -14.06
CA ALA A 321 -15.08 -13.75 -13.47
C ALA A 321 -15.84 -13.87 -12.13
N ASP A 322 -16.29 -15.09 -11.83
CA ASP A 322 -16.84 -15.49 -10.51
C ASP A 322 -15.82 -15.31 -9.36
N LEU A 323 -14.56 -15.06 -9.70
CA LEU A 323 -13.41 -14.90 -8.81
C LEU A 323 -12.51 -13.77 -9.34
N TYR A 324 -11.90 -12.98 -8.46
CA TYR A 324 -10.78 -12.15 -8.85
C TYR A 324 -9.49 -12.99 -8.82
N SER A 325 -8.94 -13.29 -9.99
CA SER A 325 -7.76 -14.15 -10.13
C SER A 325 -6.73 -13.60 -11.09
N ARG A 326 -5.47 -13.96 -10.85
CA ARG A 326 -4.33 -13.69 -11.73
C ARG A 326 -3.31 -14.82 -11.64
N VAL A 327 -2.48 -14.99 -12.66
CA VAL A 327 -1.37 -15.93 -12.67
C VAL A 327 -0.09 -15.19 -12.33
N ILE A 328 0.69 -15.74 -11.40
CA ILE A 328 2.07 -15.32 -11.17
C ILE A 328 2.98 -16.45 -11.62
N SER A 329 3.91 -16.14 -12.52
CA SER A 329 4.80 -17.12 -13.12
C SER A 329 6.27 -16.71 -13.02
N ASN A 330 7.13 -17.72 -12.97
CA ASN A 330 8.57 -17.62 -13.17
C ASN A 330 8.93 -18.23 -14.53
N PRO A 331 9.12 -17.41 -15.58
CA PRO A 331 9.43 -17.91 -16.92
C PRO A 331 10.72 -18.71 -17.02
N LEU A 332 11.67 -18.50 -16.09
CA LEU A 332 12.96 -19.18 -16.11
C LEU A 332 12.87 -20.63 -15.61
N THR A 333 11.96 -20.90 -14.67
CA THR A 333 11.75 -22.24 -14.10
C THR A 333 10.53 -22.95 -14.67
N GLY A 334 9.60 -22.21 -15.29
CA GLY A 334 8.30 -22.71 -15.71
C GLY A 334 7.28 -22.83 -14.58
N GLU A 335 7.62 -22.41 -13.36
CA GLU A 335 6.69 -22.37 -12.23
C GLU A 335 5.59 -21.33 -12.49
N GLN A 336 4.34 -21.71 -12.23
CA GLN A 336 3.19 -20.82 -12.32
C GLN A 336 2.13 -21.22 -11.31
N HIS A 337 1.51 -20.23 -10.67
CA HIS A 337 0.41 -20.44 -9.72
C HIS A 337 -0.71 -19.45 -10.00
N THR A 338 -1.94 -19.91 -9.81
CA THR A 338 -3.14 -19.07 -9.85
C THR A 338 -3.40 -18.46 -8.49
N TRP A 339 -3.31 -17.15 -8.39
CA TRP A 339 -3.61 -16.41 -7.18
C TRP A 339 -5.03 -15.87 -7.22
N VAL A 340 -5.78 -16.06 -6.15
CA VAL A 340 -7.15 -15.58 -5.98
C VAL A 340 -7.24 -14.61 -4.82
N MET A 341 -8.01 -13.53 -4.99
CA MET A 341 -8.26 -12.57 -3.92
C MET A 341 -9.28 -13.12 -2.94
N THR A 342 -8.91 -13.23 -1.67
CA THR A 342 -9.71 -13.85 -0.60
C THR A 342 -10.31 -12.85 0.37
N LEU A 343 -9.74 -11.64 0.47
CA LEU A 343 -10.30 -10.51 1.21
C LEU A 343 -9.95 -9.21 0.49
N CYS A 344 -10.83 -8.22 0.61
CA CYS A 344 -10.54 -6.87 0.16
C CYS A 344 -11.31 -5.85 0.99
N GLU A 345 -10.65 -4.72 1.21
CA GLU A 345 -11.18 -3.53 1.84
C GLU A 345 -10.76 -2.32 0.99
N ASP A 346 -11.71 -1.75 0.25
CA ASP A 346 -11.54 -0.51 -0.51
C ASP A 346 -12.07 0.65 0.34
N TYR A 347 -11.16 1.52 0.81
CA TYR A 347 -11.48 2.59 1.76
C TYR A 347 -11.90 3.90 1.08
N THR A 348 -12.07 3.92 -0.23
CA THR A 348 -12.38 5.16 -0.97
C THR A 348 -13.83 5.62 -0.84
N ASN A 349 -14.63 5.03 0.05
CA ASN A 349 -15.93 5.58 0.45
C ASN A 349 -15.70 6.72 1.44
N ILE A 350 -15.64 7.95 0.94
CA ILE A 350 -15.21 9.11 1.71
C ILE A 350 -16.41 9.76 2.37
N SER A 351 -16.31 10.02 3.67
CA SER A 351 -17.35 10.67 4.46
C SER A 351 -16.79 11.90 5.18
N PRO A 352 -17.44 13.08 5.09
CA PRO A 352 -17.09 14.24 5.91
C PRO A 352 -17.07 13.87 7.40
N LEU A 353 -16.15 14.47 8.15
CA LEU A 353 -15.96 14.16 9.56
C LEU A 353 -16.37 15.35 10.43
N ALA A 354 -17.47 15.20 11.15
CA ALA A 354 -18.03 16.28 11.98
C ALA A 354 -17.16 16.60 13.22
N ASP A 355 -16.59 15.57 13.85
CA ASP A 355 -15.73 15.69 15.03
C ASP A 355 -14.37 15.04 14.77
N GLY A 356 -13.60 15.63 13.85
CA GLY A 356 -12.28 15.12 13.53
C GLY A 356 -11.29 15.22 14.68
N GLY A 357 -11.49 16.16 15.61
CA GLY A 357 -10.66 16.32 16.80
C GLY A 357 -10.75 15.09 17.71
N LYS A 358 -11.97 14.59 17.96
CA LYS A 358 -12.16 13.34 18.72
C LYS A 358 -11.52 12.15 18.04
N VAL A 359 -11.65 12.02 16.71
CA VAL A 359 -11.01 10.93 15.96
C VAL A 359 -9.50 11.02 16.01
N LEU A 360 -8.93 12.21 15.82
CA LEU A 360 -7.49 12.43 15.90
C LEU A 360 -6.95 12.08 17.29
N ALA A 361 -7.62 12.54 18.35
CA ALA A 361 -7.25 12.22 19.73
C ALA A 361 -7.23 10.70 19.95
N ARG A 362 -8.25 9.97 19.46
CA ARG A 362 -8.30 8.51 19.53
C ARG A 362 -7.16 7.85 18.74
N VAL A 363 -6.92 8.27 17.49
CA VAL A 363 -5.85 7.70 16.66
C VAL A 363 -4.47 7.96 17.26
N SER A 364 -4.29 9.12 17.88
CA SER A 364 -3.05 9.53 18.53
C SER A 364 -2.64 8.66 19.71
N THR A 365 -3.50 7.77 20.22
CA THR A 365 -3.23 6.84 21.34
C THR A 365 -3.23 5.36 20.96
N LEU A 366 -3.55 5.01 19.70
CA LEU A 366 -3.70 3.60 19.28
C LEU A 366 -2.40 2.79 19.28
N ALA A 367 -1.28 3.44 18.99
CA ALA A 367 0.01 2.80 18.82
C ALA A 367 0.82 2.83 20.13
N ASP A 368 1.60 1.78 20.36
CA ASP A 368 2.55 1.68 21.47
C ASP A 368 3.70 2.68 21.33
N ASP A 369 4.19 3.18 22.47
CA ASP A 369 5.26 4.19 22.51
C ASP A 369 6.60 3.71 21.93
N GLY A 370 6.85 2.40 21.89
CA GLY A 370 8.07 1.81 21.33
C GLY A 370 8.28 2.04 19.82
N TYR A 371 7.36 2.71 19.10
CA TYR A 371 7.64 3.18 17.74
C TYR A 371 8.22 4.59 17.67
N TRP A 372 8.22 5.34 18.77
CA TRP A 372 8.75 6.70 18.89
C TRP A 372 10.02 6.80 19.74
N GLU A 373 10.32 5.76 20.52
CA GLU A 373 11.62 5.54 21.17
C GLU A 373 12.58 4.83 20.20
#